data_AF-A0A5C7G589-F1
#
_entry.id   AF-A0A5C7G589-F1
#
_cell.length_a   1.000
_cell.length_b   1.000
_cell.length_c   1.000
_cell.angle_alpha   90.00
_cell.angle_beta   90.00
_cell.angle_gamma   90.00
#
_symmetry.space_group_name_H-M   'P 1'
#
loop_
_entity.id
_entity.type
_entity.pdbx_description
1 polymer ?
#
loop_
_entity_poly.entity_id
_entity_poly.type
_entity_poly.pdbx_seq_one_letter_code
_entity_poly.pdbx_strand_id
1 'polypeptide(L)'
;MNNSMRALRKVAILCSVFGMCTSVTGMAVAQSMEELARKSVPELLQLYQKSPPGAMHNQDILITVLNKRLPVNESSFNIIRQSLAKSRIGEEKSTLISLLATMHVPGARSANNLLIERDIKALIDSPNPRVATTALFAYSRLVYAADRYQVLQRARSEKLISDDSYFAELAHGLRFAPADEQARMLAEMEGQNNALGEEILASTFDSPSTVGQLNSGTQKRLLALLAAREPSFPMALDNFGLGDSIRYSYWINAVASIESGLTGRDYGEIVLNRLAAPATDPRKILAVFTSPEGKQLMQDTHEHEPLEQLLVRAKAYTDSLPQNGMLQDAVGVFARDLQNRAAETR
;
A
#
# COMPACT_ATOMS: atom_id res chain seq x y z
N MET A 1 -8.33 -45.13 -33.29
CA MET A 1 -8.39 -43.79 -32.67
C MET A 1 -9.54 -43.79 -31.68
N ASN A 2 -9.44 -43.45 -30.40
CA ASN A 2 -8.34 -43.26 -29.45
C ASN A 2 -9.05 -43.27 -28.07
N ASN A 3 -8.76 -44.21 -27.18
CA ASN A 3 -7.78 -44.09 -26.09
C ASN A 3 -7.95 -42.93 -25.09
N SER A 4 -9.14 -42.32 -24.94
CA SER A 4 -9.31 -41.21 -23.96
C SER A 4 -10.43 -41.36 -22.92
N MET A 5 -10.90 -42.58 -22.61
CA MET A 5 -11.89 -42.78 -21.52
C MET A 5 -11.57 -43.89 -20.51
N ARG A 6 -10.35 -44.44 -20.51
CA ARG A 6 -9.88 -45.38 -19.48
C ARG A 6 -8.86 -44.80 -18.48
N ALA A 7 -8.49 -43.52 -18.60
CA ALA A 7 -7.54 -42.86 -17.69
C ALA A 7 -8.18 -42.19 -16.45
N LEU A 8 -9.50 -42.00 -16.41
CA LEU A 8 -10.17 -41.26 -15.32
C LEU A 8 -10.81 -42.15 -14.22
N ARG A 9 -10.66 -43.48 -14.29
CA ARG A 9 -11.13 -44.40 -13.23
C ARG A 9 -10.02 -45.11 -12.45
N LYS A 10 -8.74 -44.76 -12.67
CA LYS A 10 -7.61 -45.26 -11.87
C LYS A 10 -6.89 -44.20 -11.03
N VAL A 11 -7.33 -42.94 -11.06
CA VAL A 11 -6.81 -41.88 -10.17
C VAL A 11 -7.70 -41.68 -8.92
N ALA A 12 -8.93 -42.17 -8.92
CA ALA A 12 -9.86 -42.02 -7.78
C ALA A 12 -9.72 -43.08 -6.67
N ILE A 13 -8.74 -44.00 -6.76
CA ILE A 13 -8.48 -45.03 -5.73
C ILE A 13 -7.05 -44.94 -5.17
N LEU A 14 -6.28 -43.89 -5.53
CA LEU A 14 -4.97 -43.61 -4.94
C LEU A 14 -4.90 -42.30 -4.15
N CYS A 15 -6.05 -41.65 -3.86
CA CYS A 15 -6.14 -40.45 -3.01
C CYS A 15 -6.72 -40.70 -1.61
N SER A 16 -7.11 -41.93 -1.27
CA SER A 16 -7.63 -42.27 0.07
C SER A 16 -6.58 -42.78 1.06
N VAL A 17 -5.29 -42.90 0.65
CA VAL A 17 -4.19 -43.31 1.54
C VAL A 17 -3.16 -42.18 1.78
N PHE A 18 -3.18 -41.10 0.99
CA PHE A 18 -2.34 -39.90 1.23
C PHE A 18 -3.09 -38.70 1.84
N GLY A 19 -4.41 -38.82 2.05
CA GLY A 19 -5.26 -37.76 2.62
C GLY A 19 -5.20 -37.58 4.15
N MET A 20 -4.38 -38.36 4.87
CA MET A 20 -4.22 -38.23 6.32
C MET A 20 -2.86 -37.65 6.77
N CYS A 21 -1.90 -37.41 5.87
CA CYS A 21 -0.61 -36.79 6.23
C CYS A 21 -0.58 -35.27 6.03
N THR A 22 -1.44 -34.71 5.18
CA THR A 22 -1.53 -33.25 4.97
C THR A 22 -2.33 -32.53 6.07
N SER A 23 -3.28 -33.22 6.72
CA SER A 23 -4.07 -32.64 7.82
C SER A 23 -3.30 -32.55 9.14
N VAL A 24 -2.43 -33.54 9.44
CA VAL A 24 -1.64 -33.56 10.68
C VAL A 24 -0.53 -32.51 10.68
N THR A 25 0.12 -32.30 9.52
CA THR A 25 1.15 -31.26 9.37
C THR A 25 0.55 -29.85 9.43
N GLY A 26 -0.62 -29.63 8.82
CA GLY A 26 -1.33 -28.35 8.91
C GLY A 26 -1.76 -27.98 10.33
N MET A 27 -2.28 -28.95 11.10
CA MET A 27 -2.67 -28.71 12.49
C MET A 27 -1.48 -28.41 13.42
N ALA A 28 -0.35 -29.11 13.25
CA ALA A 28 0.85 -28.85 14.05
C ALA A 28 1.45 -27.46 13.75
N VAL A 29 1.46 -27.04 12.49
CA VAL A 29 1.92 -25.69 12.09
C VAL A 29 0.99 -24.61 12.66
N ALA A 30 -0.33 -24.81 12.57
CA ALA A 30 -1.31 -23.85 13.12
C ALA A 30 -1.18 -23.72 14.65
N GLN A 31 -1.02 -24.82 15.38
CA GLN A 31 -0.80 -24.82 16.83
C GLN A 31 0.51 -24.12 17.21
N SER A 32 1.59 -24.35 16.45
CA SER A 32 2.87 -23.66 16.64
C SER A 32 2.74 -22.14 16.44
N MET A 33 2.05 -21.71 15.38
CA MET A 33 1.84 -20.28 15.10
C MET A 33 0.96 -19.62 16.18
N GLU A 34 -0.06 -20.31 16.66
CA GLU A 34 -0.89 -19.83 17.76
C GLU A 34 -0.07 -19.69 19.06
N GLU A 35 0.83 -20.64 19.34
CA GLU A 35 1.73 -20.55 20.49
C GLU A 35 2.68 -19.34 20.38
N LEU A 36 3.29 -19.12 19.21
CA LEU A 36 4.14 -17.95 18.97
C LEU A 36 3.34 -16.65 19.09
N ALA A 37 2.10 -16.63 18.60
CA ALA A 37 1.22 -15.46 18.69
C ALA A 37 0.87 -15.08 20.13
N ARG A 38 0.90 -16.03 21.08
CA ARG A 38 0.67 -15.75 22.51
C ARG A 38 1.90 -15.20 23.24
N LYS A 39 3.12 -15.47 22.73
CA LYS A 39 4.36 -14.99 23.36
C LYS A 39 4.52 -13.47 23.19
N SER A 40 5.15 -12.84 24.17
CA SER A 40 5.56 -11.44 24.11
C SER A 40 6.77 -11.27 23.17
N VAL A 41 7.00 -10.05 22.68
CA VAL A 41 8.12 -9.77 21.79
C VAL A 41 9.50 -10.07 22.42
N PRO A 42 9.78 -9.71 23.69
CA PRO A 42 11.02 -10.11 24.34
C PRO A 42 11.23 -11.63 24.41
N GLU A 43 10.17 -12.40 24.71
CA GLU A 43 10.23 -13.87 24.74
C GLU A 43 10.54 -14.45 23.36
N LEU A 44 9.92 -13.91 22.31
CA LEU A 44 10.16 -14.30 20.93
C LEU A 44 11.61 -14.02 20.50
N LEU A 45 12.15 -12.84 20.83
CA LEU A 45 13.55 -12.51 20.54
C LEU A 45 14.54 -13.39 21.32
N GLN A 46 14.24 -13.72 22.57
CA GLN A 46 15.05 -14.67 23.33
C GLN A 46 15.01 -16.08 22.74
N LEU A 47 13.84 -16.54 22.29
CA LEU A 47 13.69 -17.82 21.61
C LEU A 47 14.54 -17.83 20.34
N TYR A 48 14.43 -16.79 19.50
CA TYR A 48 15.23 -16.64 18.29
C TYR A 48 16.75 -16.66 18.58
N GLN A 49 17.22 -15.98 19.64
CA GLN A 49 18.64 -15.97 20.00
C GLN A 49 19.18 -17.34 20.45
N LYS A 50 18.32 -18.18 21.04
CA LYS A 50 18.69 -19.53 21.49
C LYS A 50 18.66 -20.54 20.35
N SER A 51 17.93 -20.25 19.28
CA SER A 51 17.81 -21.14 18.14
C SER A 51 19.08 -21.16 17.29
N PRO A 52 19.48 -22.33 16.74
CA PRO A 52 20.57 -22.40 15.79
C PRO A 52 20.32 -21.49 14.57
N PRO A 53 21.36 -20.88 13.98
CA PRO A 53 21.20 -20.11 12.75
C PRO A 53 20.53 -20.94 11.65
N GLY A 54 19.46 -20.43 11.05
CA GLY A 54 18.73 -21.11 9.98
C GLY A 54 17.78 -22.20 10.40
N ALA A 55 17.47 -22.31 11.69
CA ALA A 55 16.38 -23.17 12.10
C ALA A 55 15.08 -22.71 11.42
N MET A 56 14.30 -23.64 10.87
CA MET A 56 13.12 -23.35 10.05
C MET A 56 12.14 -22.36 10.72
N HIS A 57 11.93 -22.53 12.03
CA HIS A 57 11.06 -21.67 12.84
C HIS A 57 11.60 -20.26 13.14
N ASN A 58 12.87 -19.95 12.86
CA ASN A 58 13.43 -18.62 13.09
C ASN A 58 12.71 -17.56 12.26
N GLN A 59 12.40 -17.90 11.02
CA GLN A 59 11.70 -17.00 10.11
C GLN A 59 10.30 -16.68 10.64
N ASP A 60 9.57 -17.69 11.12
CA ASP A 60 8.24 -17.51 11.70
C ASP A 60 8.27 -16.65 12.98
N ILE A 61 9.28 -16.85 13.83
CA ILE A 61 9.49 -16.00 15.02
C ILE A 61 9.70 -14.54 14.60
N LEU A 62 10.59 -14.28 13.65
CA LEU A 62 10.89 -12.90 13.21
C LEU A 62 9.69 -12.23 12.52
N ILE A 63 8.93 -12.97 11.71
CA ILE A 63 7.67 -12.48 11.11
C ILE A 63 6.64 -12.16 12.20
N THR A 64 6.52 -13.02 13.22
CA THR A 64 5.61 -12.78 14.36
C THR A 64 6.00 -11.53 15.13
N VAL A 65 7.30 -11.32 15.35
CA VAL A 65 7.83 -10.09 15.97
C VAL A 65 7.50 -8.86 15.11
N LEU A 66 7.66 -8.95 13.78
CA LEU A 66 7.34 -7.85 12.86
C LEU A 66 5.87 -7.46 12.93
N ASN A 67 4.97 -8.46 12.92
CA ASN A 67 3.52 -8.26 12.96
C ASN A 67 3.03 -7.69 14.30
N LYS A 68 3.72 -8.02 15.41
CA LYS A 68 3.41 -7.50 16.75
C LYS A 68 3.79 -6.04 16.98
N ARG A 69 4.42 -5.37 16.00
CA ARG A 69 4.89 -3.97 16.07
C ARG A 69 5.75 -3.71 17.32
N LEU A 70 7.02 -4.11 17.22
CA LEU A 70 8.05 -3.92 18.24
C LEU A 70 7.99 -2.56 18.96
N PRO A 71 7.83 -2.53 20.30
CA PRO A 71 8.16 -1.33 21.05
C PRO A 71 9.67 -1.07 20.92
N VAL A 72 10.03 0.14 20.53
CA VAL A 72 11.43 0.56 20.40
C VAL A 72 12.05 0.64 21.79
N ASN A 73 12.82 -0.38 22.16
CA ASN A 73 13.66 -0.37 23.36
C ASN A 73 15.08 -0.85 23.02
N GLU A 74 16.03 -0.48 23.87
CA GLU A 74 17.47 -0.70 23.66
C GLU A 74 17.85 -2.18 23.58
N SER A 75 17.18 -3.04 24.36
CA SER A 75 17.43 -4.48 24.36
C SER A 75 17.05 -5.11 23.02
N SER A 76 15.81 -4.92 22.56
CA SER A 76 15.35 -5.41 21.26
C SER A 76 16.20 -4.89 20.11
N PHE A 77 16.59 -3.61 20.17
CA PHE A 77 17.45 -2.97 19.18
C PHE A 77 18.80 -3.67 19.06
N ASN A 78 19.47 -3.90 20.19
CA ASN A 78 20.76 -4.56 20.23
C ASN A 78 20.69 -6.02 19.76
N ILE A 79 19.62 -6.75 20.13
CA ILE A 79 19.38 -8.11 19.66
C ILE A 79 19.28 -8.15 18.13
N ILE A 80 18.41 -7.32 17.54
CA ILE A 80 18.17 -7.31 16.09
C ILE A 80 19.46 -6.96 15.33
N ARG A 81 20.19 -5.94 15.77
CA ARG A 81 21.46 -5.55 15.12
C ARG A 81 22.53 -6.63 15.19
N GLN A 82 22.70 -7.24 16.36
CA GLN A 82 23.68 -8.33 16.52
C GLN A 82 23.29 -9.55 15.67
N SER A 83 22.00 -9.88 15.61
CA SER A 83 21.52 -10.98 14.78
C SER A 83 21.66 -10.67 13.29
N LEU A 84 21.43 -9.42 12.86
CA LEU A 84 21.62 -8.99 11.47
C LEU A 84 23.08 -9.14 11.04
N ALA A 85 24.02 -8.75 11.92
CA ALA A 85 25.45 -8.90 11.68
C ALA A 85 25.91 -10.36 11.61
N LYS A 86 25.28 -11.26 12.39
CA LYS A 86 25.66 -12.68 12.49
C LYS A 86 24.97 -13.57 11.46
N SER A 87 23.74 -13.27 11.08
CA SER A 87 22.97 -14.13 10.17
C SER A 87 23.68 -14.22 8.82
N ARG A 88 23.67 -15.42 8.23
CA ARG A 88 24.18 -15.68 6.87
C ARG A 88 23.05 -16.02 5.90
N ILE A 89 21.82 -16.01 6.38
CA ILE A 89 20.66 -16.51 5.66
C ILE A 89 19.89 -15.33 5.11
N GLY A 90 19.69 -15.31 3.79
CA GLY A 90 19.11 -14.16 3.11
C GLY A 90 17.71 -13.81 3.60
N GLU A 91 16.88 -14.82 3.92
CA GLU A 91 15.51 -14.60 4.41
C GLU A 91 15.51 -13.95 5.79
N GLU A 92 16.25 -14.54 6.74
CA GLU A 92 16.41 -13.99 8.09
C GLU A 92 16.96 -12.56 8.03
N LYS A 93 18.00 -12.31 7.22
CA LYS A 93 18.54 -10.96 7.03
C LYS A 93 17.50 -9.98 6.52
N SER A 94 16.69 -10.38 5.54
CA SER A 94 15.65 -9.53 4.96
C SER A 94 14.62 -9.13 6.02
N THR A 95 14.20 -10.07 6.87
CA THR A 95 13.28 -9.75 7.97
C THR A 95 13.93 -8.90 9.06
N LEU A 96 15.20 -9.16 9.40
CA LEU A 96 15.95 -8.35 10.36
C LEU A 96 16.17 -6.91 9.88
N ILE A 97 16.41 -6.70 8.58
CA ILE A 97 16.45 -5.36 7.95
C ILE A 97 15.11 -4.65 8.16
N SER A 98 14.00 -5.31 7.82
CA SER A 98 12.65 -4.74 7.98
C SER A 98 12.34 -4.40 9.44
N LEU A 99 12.68 -5.30 10.37
CA LEU A 99 12.54 -5.05 11.81
C LEU A 99 13.38 -3.86 12.26
N LEU A 100 14.60 -3.73 11.76
CA LEU A 100 15.47 -2.60 12.12
C LEU A 100 14.91 -1.27 11.56
N ALA A 101 14.33 -1.29 10.35
CA ALA A 101 13.70 -0.13 9.74
C ALA A 101 12.46 0.33 10.49
N THR A 102 11.63 -0.59 11.02
CA THR A 102 10.46 -0.20 11.84
C THR A 102 10.84 0.43 13.19
N MET A 103 12.09 0.28 13.63
CA MET A 103 12.62 0.92 14.83
C MET A 103 13.16 2.34 14.57
N HIS A 104 13.22 2.78 13.31
CA HIS A 104 13.60 4.15 12.98
C HIS A 104 12.50 5.11 13.44
N VAL A 105 12.89 6.16 14.18
CA VAL A 105 11.94 7.18 14.65
C VAL A 105 12.02 8.41 13.74
N PRO A 106 10.97 8.71 12.95
CA PRO A 106 10.89 9.90 12.11
C PRO A 106 11.33 11.19 12.81
N GLY A 107 12.23 11.96 12.18
CA GLY A 107 12.66 13.27 12.69
C GLY A 107 13.60 13.27 13.91
N ALA A 108 13.84 12.12 14.54
CA ALA A 108 14.76 12.02 15.67
C ALA A 108 16.22 11.90 15.19
N ARG A 109 17.12 12.79 15.63
CA ARG A 109 18.57 12.64 15.45
C ARG A 109 19.19 11.81 16.58
N SER A 110 18.65 10.62 16.80
CA SER A 110 19.15 9.72 17.85
C SER A 110 20.37 8.93 17.35
N ALA A 111 21.24 8.53 18.28
CA ALA A 111 22.34 7.61 17.96
C ALA A 111 21.82 6.30 17.33
N ASN A 112 20.65 5.81 17.76
CA ASN A 112 20.04 4.61 17.20
C ASN A 112 19.64 4.79 15.73
N ASN A 113 19.03 5.92 15.35
CA ASN A 113 18.67 6.17 13.95
C ASN A 113 19.91 6.19 13.04
N LEU A 114 20.99 6.83 13.48
CA LEU A 114 22.26 6.84 12.73
C LEU A 114 22.83 5.42 12.55
N LEU A 115 22.72 4.57 13.58
CA LEU A 115 23.14 3.17 13.50
C LEU A 115 22.23 2.35 12.57
N ILE A 116 20.91 2.57 12.60
CA ILE A 116 19.94 1.94 11.70
C ILE A 116 20.27 2.28 10.25
N GLU A 117 20.38 3.57 9.95
CA GLU A 117 20.68 4.08 8.61
C GLU A 117 21.97 3.48 8.08
N ARG A 118 23.04 3.50 8.88
CA ARG A 118 24.34 2.94 8.50
C ARG A 118 24.26 1.43 8.26
N ASP A 119 23.67 0.68 9.19
CA ASP A 119 23.65 -0.78 9.12
C ASP A 119 22.79 -1.28 7.96
N ILE A 120 21.66 -0.63 7.67
CA ILE A 120 20.82 -0.94 6.49
C ILE A 120 21.54 -0.54 5.20
N LYS A 121 22.10 0.67 5.13
CA LYS A 121 22.79 1.16 3.93
C LYS A 121 23.96 0.26 3.52
N ALA A 122 24.73 -0.24 4.48
CA ALA A 122 25.84 -1.16 4.22
C ALA A 122 25.41 -2.48 3.55
N LEU A 123 24.12 -2.85 3.65
CA LEU A 123 23.58 -4.07 3.06
C LEU A 123 23.01 -3.88 1.65
N ILE A 124 22.93 -2.65 1.14
CA ILE A 124 22.49 -2.37 -0.24
C ILE A 124 23.47 -2.97 -1.26
N ASP A 125 24.76 -3.00 -0.93
CA ASP A 125 25.80 -3.58 -1.78
C ASP A 125 26.01 -5.11 -1.51
N SER A 126 25.03 -5.75 -0.86
CA SER A 126 25.08 -7.19 -0.57
C SER A 126 25.14 -8.02 -1.87
N PRO A 127 25.99 -9.06 -1.95
CA PRO A 127 26.03 -9.96 -3.11
C PRO A 127 24.76 -10.83 -3.21
N ASN A 128 23.96 -10.92 -2.15
CA ASN A 128 22.63 -11.53 -2.20
C ASN A 128 21.60 -10.48 -2.66
N PRO A 129 20.99 -10.64 -3.86
CA PRO A 129 20.09 -9.63 -4.42
C PRO A 129 18.87 -9.35 -3.54
N ARG A 130 18.31 -10.37 -2.88
CA ARG A 130 17.15 -10.20 -2.00
C ARG A 130 17.49 -9.29 -0.81
N VAL A 131 18.65 -9.51 -0.20
CA VAL A 131 19.13 -8.69 0.92
C VAL A 131 19.40 -7.26 0.45
N ALA A 132 20.05 -7.10 -0.71
CA ALA A 132 20.34 -5.80 -1.31
C ALA A 132 19.05 -5.00 -1.61
N THR A 133 18.08 -5.60 -2.30
CA THR A 133 16.79 -4.96 -2.61
C THR A 133 15.99 -4.66 -1.35
N THR A 134 15.99 -5.55 -0.35
CA THR A 134 15.29 -5.32 0.92
C THR A 134 15.93 -4.16 1.70
N ALA A 135 17.26 -4.12 1.76
CA ALA A 135 18.01 -3.02 2.36
C ALA A 135 17.75 -1.69 1.64
N LEU A 136 17.71 -1.71 0.31
CA LEU A 136 17.42 -0.54 -0.50
C LEU A 136 16.04 0.05 -0.20
N PHE A 137 14.98 -0.77 -0.22
CA PHE A 137 13.62 -0.30 0.08
C PHE A 137 13.44 0.12 1.54
N ALA A 138 14.09 -0.58 2.47
CA ALA A 138 14.09 -0.18 3.87
C ALA A 138 14.76 1.19 4.04
N TYR A 139 15.90 1.42 3.36
CA TYR A 139 16.65 2.66 3.41
C TYR A 139 15.92 3.83 2.75
N SER A 140 15.32 3.63 1.57
CA SER A 140 14.60 4.67 0.83
C SER A 140 13.39 5.22 1.59
N ARG A 141 12.80 4.41 2.47
CA ARG A 141 11.61 4.75 3.25
C ARG A 141 11.92 5.33 4.63
N LEU A 142 13.20 5.44 5.00
CA LEU A 142 13.59 6.19 6.20
C LEU A 142 13.28 7.68 5.97
N VAL A 143 12.81 8.37 7.02
CA VAL A 143 12.14 9.68 6.90
C VAL A 143 12.99 10.81 6.31
N TYR A 144 14.30 10.65 6.19
CA TYR A 144 15.10 11.33 5.15
C TYR A 144 16.54 10.82 5.23
N ALA A 145 17.06 10.30 4.12
CA ALA A 145 18.49 10.06 3.94
C ALA A 145 18.98 10.97 2.81
N ALA A 146 19.98 11.81 3.09
CA ALA A 146 20.44 12.88 2.19
C ALA A 146 20.93 12.36 0.83
N ASP A 147 21.33 11.10 0.73
CA ASP A 147 21.75 10.47 -0.52
C ASP A 147 20.76 9.44 -1.07
N ARG A 148 19.53 9.40 -0.55
CA ARG A 148 18.48 8.46 -0.98
C ARG A 148 18.26 8.48 -2.48
N TYR A 149 18.18 9.68 -3.07
CA TYR A 149 17.94 9.84 -4.50
C TYR A 149 19.07 9.21 -5.33
N GLN A 150 20.32 9.48 -4.96
CA GLN A 150 21.51 8.92 -5.61
C GLN A 150 21.58 7.40 -5.44
N VAL A 151 21.24 6.89 -4.26
CA VAL A 151 21.20 5.45 -3.97
C VAL A 151 20.15 4.74 -4.85
N LEU A 152 18.95 5.33 -4.99
CA LEU A 152 17.90 4.81 -5.87
C LEU A 152 18.32 4.85 -7.35
N GLN A 153 18.93 5.96 -7.80
CA GLN A 153 19.43 6.10 -9.17
C GLN A 153 20.50 5.05 -9.49
N ARG A 154 21.46 4.85 -8.57
CA ARG A 154 22.48 3.82 -8.70
C ARG A 154 21.85 2.44 -8.82
N ALA A 155 20.95 2.08 -7.89
CA ALA A 155 20.27 0.79 -7.90
C ALA A 155 19.47 0.53 -9.19
N ARG A 156 18.80 1.56 -9.73
CA ARG A 156 18.15 1.50 -11.04
C ARG A 156 19.17 1.26 -12.17
N SER A 157 20.25 2.04 -12.21
CA SER A 157 21.28 1.94 -13.26
C SER A 157 22.00 0.58 -13.27
N GLU A 158 22.18 -0.01 -12.08
CA GLU A 158 22.77 -1.34 -11.88
C GLU A 158 21.74 -2.48 -12.05
N LYS A 159 20.48 -2.16 -12.36
CA LYS A 159 19.35 -3.10 -12.52
C LYS A 159 19.06 -3.94 -11.25
N LEU A 160 19.39 -3.41 -10.07
CA LEU A 160 19.01 -4.00 -8.79
C LEU A 160 17.50 -3.87 -8.54
N ILE A 161 16.88 -2.83 -9.11
CA ILE A 161 15.43 -2.61 -9.11
C ILE A 161 14.93 -2.27 -10.51
N SER A 162 13.64 -2.52 -10.76
CA SER A 162 12.98 -2.11 -12.01
C SER A 162 12.71 -0.60 -12.03
N ASP A 163 12.37 -0.08 -13.20
CA ASP A 163 11.89 1.30 -13.35
C ASP A 163 10.64 1.55 -12.49
N ASP A 164 9.68 0.62 -12.49
CA ASP A 164 8.47 0.71 -11.66
C ASP A 164 8.80 0.83 -10.18
N SER A 165 9.70 -0.02 -9.67
CA SER A 165 10.14 0.07 -8.27
C SER A 165 10.88 1.38 -7.98
N TYR A 166 11.67 1.87 -8.93
CA TYR A 166 12.35 3.16 -8.77
C TYR A 166 11.36 4.31 -8.61
N PHE A 167 10.38 4.42 -9.51
CA PHE A 167 9.36 5.49 -9.44
C PHE A 167 8.43 5.32 -8.23
N ALA A 168 8.09 4.09 -7.85
CA ALA A 168 7.35 3.81 -6.62
C ALA A 168 8.08 4.35 -5.37
N GLU A 169 9.39 4.14 -5.27
CA GLU A 169 10.18 4.64 -4.14
C GLU A 169 10.41 6.16 -4.19
N LEU A 170 10.53 6.76 -5.37
CA LEU A 170 10.51 8.22 -5.51
C LEU A 170 9.18 8.81 -5.01
N ALA A 171 8.05 8.19 -5.37
CA ALA A 171 6.71 8.64 -4.96
C ALA A 171 6.56 8.59 -3.44
N HIS A 172 6.91 7.46 -2.82
CA HIS A 172 6.90 7.30 -1.37
C HIS A 172 7.80 8.32 -0.66
N GLY A 173 8.95 8.64 -1.26
CA GLY A 173 9.92 9.55 -0.69
C GLY A 173 9.59 11.03 -0.82
N LEU A 174 8.68 11.40 -1.73
CA LEU A 174 8.49 12.78 -2.16
C LEU A 174 8.16 13.72 -0.99
N ARG A 175 7.16 13.38 -0.17
CA ARG A 175 6.71 14.24 0.95
C ARG A 175 7.77 14.47 2.03
N PHE A 176 8.79 13.62 2.05
CA PHE A 176 9.88 13.65 3.03
C PHE A 176 11.13 14.37 2.52
N ALA A 177 11.21 14.65 1.22
CA ALA A 177 12.36 15.31 0.63
C ALA A 177 12.34 16.83 0.87
N PRO A 178 13.50 17.49 0.97
CA PRO A 178 13.61 18.95 0.85
C PRO A 178 13.00 19.47 -0.45
N ALA A 179 12.60 20.74 -0.47
CA ALA A 179 11.87 21.34 -1.59
C ALA A 179 12.59 21.23 -2.95
N ASP A 180 13.91 21.37 -2.97
CA ASP A 180 14.73 21.24 -4.18
C ASP A 180 14.82 19.79 -4.68
N GLU A 181 14.91 18.83 -3.76
CA GLU A 181 14.81 17.40 -4.08
C GLU A 181 13.40 17.03 -4.56
N GLN A 182 12.34 17.54 -3.94
CA GLN A 182 10.96 17.33 -4.39
C GLN A 182 10.78 17.74 -5.86
N ALA A 183 11.29 18.93 -6.20
CA ALA A 183 11.23 19.44 -7.56
C ALA A 183 11.99 18.55 -8.56
N ARG A 184 13.14 17.99 -8.14
CA ARG A 184 13.93 17.07 -8.97
C ARG A 184 13.24 15.73 -9.17
N MET A 185 12.71 15.14 -8.09
CA MET A 185 11.97 13.88 -8.14
C MET A 185 10.75 13.99 -9.04
N LEU A 186 9.96 15.06 -8.91
CA LEU A 186 8.81 15.30 -9.80
C LEU A 186 9.23 15.52 -11.25
N ALA A 187 10.34 16.22 -11.52
CA ALA A 187 10.82 16.39 -12.90
C ALA A 187 11.17 15.06 -13.56
N GLU A 188 11.76 14.15 -12.80
CA GLU A 188 12.09 12.83 -13.31
C GLU A 188 10.83 11.98 -13.56
N MET A 189 9.82 12.09 -12.70
CA MET A 189 8.54 11.41 -12.87
C MET A 189 7.72 11.98 -14.04
N GLU A 190 7.69 13.30 -14.22
CA GLU A 190 7.02 13.94 -15.37
C GLU A 190 7.59 13.46 -16.72
N GLY A 191 8.91 13.22 -16.78
CA GLY A 191 9.57 12.72 -17.98
C GLY A 191 9.29 11.25 -18.29
N GLN A 192 8.62 10.53 -17.40
CA GLN A 192 8.53 9.07 -17.45
C GLN A 192 7.09 8.64 -17.17
N ASN A 193 6.42 8.05 -18.16
CA ASN A 193 5.03 7.63 -18.06
C ASN A 193 4.89 6.35 -17.20
N ASN A 194 5.12 6.46 -15.89
CA ASN A 194 5.15 5.33 -14.96
C ASN A 194 3.87 5.25 -14.12
N ALA A 195 2.95 4.39 -14.53
CA ALA A 195 1.64 4.24 -13.88
C ALA A 195 1.75 3.87 -12.38
N LEU A 196 2.71 3.02 -12.00
CA LEU A 196 2.86 2.63 -10.58
C LEU A 196 3.28 3.83 -9.73
N GLY A 197 4.27 4.60 -10.16
CA GLY A 197 4.70 5.81 -9.46
C GLY A 197 3.58 6.83 -9.31
N GLU A 198 2.77 7.02 -10.36
CA GLU A 198 1.60 7.90 -10.36
C GLU A 198 0.51 7.42 -9.38
N GLU A 199 0.23 6.11 -9.33
CA GLU A 199 -0.70 5.51 -8.35
C GLU A 199 -0.21 5.69 -6.91
N ILE A 200 1.10 5.54 -6.66
CA ILE A 200 1.69 5.79 -5.34
C ILE A 200 1.64 7.28 -4.98
N LEU A 201 1.87 8.19 -5.92
CA LEU A 201 1.69 9.63 -5.68
C LEU A 201 0.25 9.95 -5.29
N ALA A 202 -0.73 9.43 -6.04
CA ALA A 202 -2.14 9.61 -5.73
C ALA A 202 -2.47 9.12 -4.31
N SER A 203 -2.11 7.89 -3.95
CA SER A 203 -2.36 7.36 -2.60
C SER A 203 -1.57 8.06 -1.50
N THR A 204 -0.42 8.66 -1.79
CA THR A 204 0.40 9.37 -0.78
C THR A 204 -0.16 10.75 -0.45
N PHE A 205 -0.78 11.41 -1.44
CA PHE A 205 -1.25 12.80 -1.36
C PHE A 205 -2.77 12.91 -1.40
N ASP A 206 -3.48 11.86 -1.00
CA ASP A 206 -4.96 11.77 -0.98
C ASP A 206 -5.64 12.57 0.14
N SER A 207 -4.89 13.32 0.96
CA SER A 207 -5.45 14.13 2.05
C SER A 207 -4.80 15.50 2.16
N PRO A 208 -5.51 16.50 2.74
CA PRO A 208 -4.92 17.83 2.99
C PRO A 208 -3.67 17.79 3.86
N SER A 209 -3.59 16.84 4.79
CA SER A 209 -2.47 16.71 5.73
C SER A 209 -1.15 16.33 5.06
N THR A 210 -1.21 15.49 4.02
CA THR A 210 -0.03 15.07 3.26
C THR A 210 0.33 16.08 2.18
N VAL A 211 -0.66 16.71 1.55
CA VAL A 211 -0.46 17.82 0.60
C VAL A 211 0.19 19.03 1.26
N GLY A 212 -0.17 19.35 2.51
CA GLY A 212 0.40 20.46 3.27
C GLY A 212 1.91 20.35 3.55
N GLN A 213 2.51 19.19 3.31
CA GLN A 213 3.97 18.96 3.43
C GLN A 213 4.73 19.41 2.17
N LEU A 214 4.02 19.72 1.09
CA LEU A 214 4.59 20.20 -0.16
C LEU A 214 4.49 21.73 -0.23
N ASN A 215 5.51 22.37 -0.80
CA ASN A 215 5.39 23.79 -1.16
C ASN A 215 4.44 23.96 -2.36
N SER A 216 3.92 25.17 -2.56
CA SER A 216 2.93 25.46 -3.62
C SER A 216 3.42 25.20 -5.05
N GLY A 217 4.73 25.35 -5.30
CA GLY A 217 5.32 25.01 -6.60
C GLY A 217 5.28 23.51 -6.87
N THR A 218 5.66 22.70 -5.89
CA THR A 218 5.56 21.23 -5.93
C THR A 218 4.10 20.79 -6.09
N GLN A 219 3.17 21.40 -5.34
CA GLN A 219 1.74 21.11 -5.44
C GLN A 219 1.20 21.35 -6.86
N LYS A 220 1.52 22.49 -7.49
CA LYS A 220 1.07 22.80 -8.86
C LYS A 220 1.56 21.77 -9.89
N ARG A 221 2.82 21.35 -9.77
CA ARG A 221 3.41 20.34 -10.66
C ARG A 221 2.79 18.98 -10.45
N LEU A 222 2.61 18.57 -9.20
CA LEU A 222 1.94 17.33 -8.86
C LEU A 222 0.49 17.32 -9.37
N LEU A 223 -0.25 18.42 -9.23
CA LEU A 223 -1.60 18.55 -9.78
C LEU A 223 -1.61 18.38 -11.29
N ALA A 224 -0.69 19.03 -12.01
CA ALA A 224 -0.59 18.91 -13.47
C ALA A 224 -0.26 17.47 -13.90
N LEU A 225 0.67 16.81 -13.20
CA LEU A 225 1.02 15.42 -13.44
C LEU A 225 -0.18 14.50 -13.25
N LEU A 226 -0.87 14.59 -12.10
CA LEU A 226 -2.03 13.74 -11.81
C LEU A 226 -3.21 14.04 -12.73
N ALA A 227 -3.47 15.31 -13.06
CA ALA A 227 -4.57 15.69 -13.96
C ALA A 227 -4.41 15.12 -15.37
N ALA A 228 -3.17 14.94 -15.85
CA ALA A 228 -2.88 14.29 -17.13
C ALA A 228 -3.06 12.77 -17.11
N ARG A 229 -3.32 12.18 -15.93
CA ARG A 229 -3.23 10.74 -15.64
C ARG A 229 -4.46 10.24 -14.87
N GLU A 230 -5.62 10.74 -15.22
CA GLU A 230 -6.87 10.22 -14.66
C GLU A 230 -7.02 8.71 -14.96
N PRO A 231 -7.27 7.86 -13.92
CA PRO A 231 -7.49 6.44 -14.14
C PRO A 231 -8.70 6.19 -15.04
N SER A 232 -8.50 5.40 -16.09
CA SER A 232 -9.56 4.90 -16.96
C SER A 232 -10.03 3.52 -16.52
N PHE A 233 -11.33 3.26 -16.60
CA PHE A 233 -11.86 1.91 -16.36
C PHE A 233 -11.87 1.07 -17.63
N PRO A 234 -11.83 -0.27 -17.51
CA PRO A 234 -11.99 -1.17 -18.66
C PRO A 234 -13.28 -0.88 -19.44
N MET A 235 -13.29 -1.09 -20.76
CA MET A 235 -14.49 -0.84 -21.57
C MET A 235 -15.66 -1.78 -21.22
N ALA A 236 -15.35 -3.00 -20.79
CA ALA A 236 -16.36 -3.97 -20.35
C ALA A 236 -16.97 -3.50 -19.02
N LEU A 237 -18.28 -3.26 -19.01
CA LEU A 237 -19.00 -2.69 -17.86
C LEU A 237 -18.97 -3.62 -16.64
N ASP A 238 -18.91 -4.94 -16.85
CA ASP A 238 -18.84 -5.95 -15.80
C ASP A 238 -17.44 -6.12 -15.16
N ASN A 239 -16.39 -5.56 -15.77
CA ASN A 239 -15.01 -5.67 -15.30
C ASN A 239 -14.58 -4.55 -14.33
N PHE A 240 -15.52 -3.76 -13.79
CA PHE A 240 -15.22 -2.78 -12.76
C PHE A 240 -15.04 -3.47 -11.39
N GLY A 241 -13.79 -3.47 -10.90
CA GLY A 241 -13.43 -4.14 -9.65
C GLY A 241 -13.03 -3.21 -8.51
N LEU A 242 -12.83 -3.79 -7.32
CA LEU A 242 -12.37 -3.07 -6.14
C LEU A 242 -11.05 -2.31 -6.37
N GLY A 243 -10.11 -2.90 -7.11
CA GLY A 243 -8.83 -2.26 -7.44
C GLY A 243 -9.01 -0.98 -8.27
N ASP A 244 -9.95 -0.96 -9.20
CA ASP A 244 -10.26 0.24 -10.00
C ASP A 244 -10.89 1.33 -9.15
N SER A 245 -11.80 0.95 -8.24
CA SER A 245 -12.41 1.86 -7.28
C SER A 245 -11.36 2.51 -6.38
N ILE A 246 -10.43 1.71 -5.82
CA ILE A 246 -9.36 2.20 -4.94
C ILE A 246 -8.46 3.20 -5.70
N ARG A 247 -8.01 2.84 -6.91
CA ARG A 247 -7.14 3.70 -7.71
C ARG A 247 -7.81 5.03 -8.06
N TYR A 248 -9.05 4.99 -8.51
CA TYR A 248 -9.78 6.21 -8.83
C TYR A 248 -10.04 7.07 -7.58
N SER A 249 -10.40 6.45 -6.46
CA SER A 249 -10.61 7.15 -5.19
C SER A 249 -9.35 7.89 -4.73
N TYR A 250 -8.19 7.22 -4.71
CA TYR A 250 -6.93 7.87 -4.39
C TYR A 250 -6.62 9.03 -5.34
N TRP A 251 -6.83 8.83 -6.64
CA TRP A 251 -6.58 9.88 -7.62
C TRP A 251 -7.46 11.12 -7.40
N ILE A 252 -8.78 10.96 -7.28
CA ILE A 252 -9.68 12.12 -7.13
C ILE A 252 -9.47 12.82 -5.80
N ASN A 253 -9.21 12.08 -4.72
CA ASN A 253 -8.93 12.64 -3.41
C ASN A 253 -7.61 13.43 -3.42
N ALA A 254 -6.58 12.93 -4.12
CA ALA A 254 -5.32 13.65 -4.27
C ALA A 254 -5.49 14.93 -5.08
N VAL A 255 -6.13 14.84 -6.24
CA VAL A 255 -6.41 15.99 -7.10
C VAL A 255 -7.22 17.05 -6.35
N ALA A 256 -8.29 16.64 -5.65
CA ALA A 256 -9.13 17.56 -4.88
C ALA A 256 -8.39 18.16 -3.66
N SER A 257 -7.58 17.37 -2.95
CA SER A 257 -6.77 17.86 -1.82
C SER A 257 -5.74 18.89 -2.27
N ILE A 258 -5.07 18.64 -3.40
CA ILE A 258 -4.08 19.58 -3.96
C ILE A 258 -4.78 20.85 -4.49
N GLU A 259 -5.89 20.70 -5.22
CA GLU A 259 -6.64 21.85 -5.75
C GLU A 259 -7.23 22.70 -4.62
N SER A 260 -7.79 22.08 -3.58
CA SER A 260 -8.29 22.77 -2.39
C SER A 260 -7.16 23.53 -1.69
N GLY A 261 -6.00 22.90 -1.47
CA GLY A 261 -4.83 23.55 -0.86
C GLY A 261 -4.28 24.74 -1.67
N LEU A 262 -4.36 24.68 -3.00
CA LEU A 262 -3.89 25.74 -3.89
C LEU A 262 -4.88 26.90 -4.07
N THR A 263 -6.18 26.62 -4.00
CA THR A 263 -7.23 27.59 -4.36
C THR A 263 -8.04 28.09 -3.16
N GLY A 264 -8.01 27.37 -2.04
CA GLY A 264 -8.88 27.60 -0.89
C GLY A 264 -10.34 27.18 -1.10
N ARG A 265 -10.67 26.55 -2.24
CA ARG A 265 -12.01 25.99 -2.48
C ARG A 265 -12.27 24.78 -1.57
N ASP A 266 -13.54 24.56 -1.26
CA ASP A 266 -13.95 23.41 -0.47
C ASP A 266 -13.60 22.08 -1.18
N TYR A 267 -13.05 21.14 -0.43
CA TYR A 267 -12.65 19.83 -0.94
C TYR A 267 -13.85 19.07 -1.51
N GLY A 268 -14.96 19.06 -0.78
CA GLY A 268 -16.17 18.35 -1.19
C GLY A 268 -16.78 18.94 -2.44
N GLU A 269 -16.84 20.27 -2.53
CA GLU A 269 -17.29 20.99 -3.72
C GLU A 269 -16.44 20.61 -4.96
N ILE A 270 -15.12 20.49 -4.83
CA ILE A 270 -14.24 20.06 -5.94
C ILE A 270 -14.57 18.63 -6.37
N VAL A 271 -14.70 17.69 -5.43
CA VAL A 271 -15.02 16.28 -5.73
C VAL A 271 -16.39 16.18 -6.40
N LEU A 272 -17.43 16.81 -5.82
CA LEU A 272 -18.80 16.74 -6.32
C LEU A 272 -18.92 17.38 -7.70
N ASN A 273 -18.29 18.53 -7.95
CA ASN A 273 -18.29 19.17 -9.26
C ASN A 273 -17.67 18.27 -10.35
N ARG A 274 -16.57 17.58 -10.04
CA ARG A 274 -15.94 16.64 -10.98
C ARG A 274 -16.85 15.44 -11.25
N LEU A 275 -17.50 14.90 -10.22
CA LEU A 275 -18.42 13.77 -10.38
C LEU A 275 -19.71 14.17 -11.12
N ALA A 276 -20.19 15.40 -10.92
CA ALA A 276 -21.42 15.92 -11.51
C ALA A 276 -21.28 16.21 -13.01
N ALA A 277 -20.05 16.30 -13.55
CA ALA A 277 -19.84 16.55 -14.96
C ALA A 277 -20.61 15.52 -15.84
N PRO A 278 -21.32 15.96 -16.90
CA PRO A 278 -22.18 15.07 -17.69
C PRO A 278 -21.44 13.88 -18.32
N ALA A 279 -20.17 14.09 -18.69
CA ALA A 279 -19.32 13.06 -19.29
C ALA A 279 -18.69 12.10 -18.28
N THR A 280 -18.88 12.31 -16.97
CA THR A 280 -18.31 11.44 -15.94
C THR A 280 -18.91 10.04 -16.03
N ASP A 281 -18.03 9.04 -16.11
CA ASP A 281 -18.39 7.64 -16.06
C ASP A 281 -19.06 7.30 -14.70
N PRO A 282 -20.28 6.73 -14.65
CA PRO A 282 -20.96 6.41 -13.40
C PRO A 282 -20.17 5.51 -12.45
N ARG A 283 -19.23 4.70 -12.95
CA ARG A 283 -18.33 3.90 -12.11
C ARG A 283 -17.42 4.75 -11.23
N LYS A 284 -17.13 5.99 -11.64
CA LYS A 284 -16.32 6.95 -10.87
C LYS A 284 -17.09 7.42 -9.63
N ILE A 285 -18.40 7.59 -9.79
CA ILE A 285 -19.33 7.91 -8.70
C ILE A 285 -19.33 6.76 -7.69
N LEU A 286 -19.48 5.52 -8.16
CA LEU A 286 -19.40 4.34 -7.30
C LEU A 286 -18.06 4.24 -6.60
N ALA A 287 -16.96 4.38 -7.34
CA ALA A 287 -15.61 4.29 -6.81
C ALA A 287 -15.38 5.22 -5.62
N VAL A 288 -15.86 6.46 -5.71
CA VAL A 288 -15.78 7.44 -4.62
C VAL A 288 -16.69 7.04 -3.47
N PHE A 289 -17.98 6.83 -3.68
CA PHE A 289 -18.92 6.63 -2.57
C PHE A 289 -18.82 5.27 -1.88
N THR A 290 -18.08 4.31 -2.45
CA THR A 290 -17.70 3.08 -1.75
C THR A 290 -16.45 3.22 -0.89
N SER A 291 -15.63 4.25 -1.11
CA SER A 291 -14.42 4.51 -0.32
C SER A 291 -14.74 5.10 1.06
N PRO A 292 -13.86 4.92 2.06
CA PRO A 292 -13.99 5.60 3.35
C PRO A 292 -14.11 7.13 3.23
N GLU A 293 -13.30 7.74 2.36
CA GLU A 293 -13.27 9.20 2.17
C GLU A 293 -14.55 9.71 1.50
N GLY A 294 -15.10 8.97 0.53
CA GLY A 294 -16.38 9.31 -0.07
C GLY A 294 -17.55 9.17 0.90
N LYS A 295 -17.50 8.18 1.81
CA LYS A 295 -18.48 8.08 2.92
C LYS A 295 -18.40 9.27 3.87
N GLN A 296 -17.19 9.67 4.24
CA GLN A 296 -16.97 10.87 5.06
C GLN A 296 -17.48 12.12 4.34
N LEU A 297 -17.16 12.27 3.05
CA LEU A 297 -17.64 13.37 2.22
C LEU A 297 -19.18 13.43 2.20
N MET A 298 -19.85 12.29 2.05
CA MET A 298 -21.32 12.23 2.12
C MET A 298 -21.86 12.65 3.48
N GLN A 299 -21.14 12.43 4.57
CA GLN A 299 -21.57 12.87 5.91
C GLN A 299 -21.39 14.38 6.08
N ASP A 300 -20.27 14.91 5.58
CA ASP A 300 -19.88 16.31 5.75
C ASP A 300 -20.62 17.26 4.78
N THR A 301 -21.05 16.79 3.62
CA THR A 301 -21.69 17.62 2.58
C THR A 301 -23.12 18.01 2.97
N HIS A 302 -23.40 19.28 3.23
CA HIS A 302 -24.75 19.77 3.54
C HIS A 302 -25.70 19.85 2.33
N GLU A 303 -25.17 19.76 1.10
CA GLU A 303 -25.95 19.83 -0.14
C GLU A 303 -26.52 18.47 -0.52
N HIS A 304 -27.84 18.29 -0.36
CA HIS A 304 -28.53 17.04 -0.69
C HIS A 304 -28.71 16.83 -2.20
N GLU A 305 -29.06 17.89 -2.94
CA GLU A 305 -29.42 17.79 -4.36
C GLU A 305 -28.29 17.23 -5.25
N PRO A 306 -27.02 17.68 -5.16
CA PRO A 306 -25.95 17.10 -5.97
C PRO A 306 -25.74 15.61 -5.68
N LEU A 307 -25.85 15.19 -4.42
CA LEU A 307 -25.72 13.78 -4.02
C LEU A 307 -26.85 12.92 -4.59
N GLU A 308 -28.09 13.42 -4.59
CA GLU A 308 -29.23 12.71 -5.19
C GLU A 308 -29.04 12.52 -6.70
N GLN A 309 -28.58 13.54 -7.42
CA GLN A 309 -28.32 13.45 -8.86
C GLN A 309 -27.22 12.42 -9.18
N LEU A 310 -26.15 12.39 -8.37
CA LEU A 310 -25.09 11.39 -8.50
C LEU A 310 -25.62 9.98 -8.20
N LEU A 311 -26.44 9.81 -7.16
CA LEU A 311 -27.07 8.53 -6.83
C LEU A 311 -27.95 8.01 -7.97
N VAL A 312 -28.73 8.87 -8.62
CA VAL A 312 -29.55 8.49 -9.78
C VAL A 312 -28.69 7.92 -10.91
N ARG A 313 -27.56 8.57 -11.22
CA ARG A 313 -26.63 8.11 -12.27
C ARG A 313 -25.96 6.78 -11.91
N ALA A 314 -25.50 6.65 -10.67
CA ALA A 314 -24.93 5.41 -10.14
C ALA A 314 -25.95 4.26 -10.21
N LYS A 315 -27.20 4.51 -9.79
CA LYS A 315 -28.28 3.54 -9.85
C LYS A 315 -28.62 3.11 -11.28
N ALA A 316 -28.75 4.07 -12.21
CA ALA A 316 -29.03 3.75 -13.61
C ALA A 316 -27.97 2.82 -14.22
N TYR A 317 -26.70 3.02 -13.85
CA TYR A 317 -25.62 2.13 -14.23
C TYR A 317 -25.74 0.74 -13.59
N THR A 318 -25.97 0.65 -12.28
CA THR A 318 -26.09 -0.66 -11.62
C THR A 318 -27.31 -1.44 -12.07
N ASP A 319 -28.43 -0.77 -12.36
CA ASP A 319 -29.66 -1.37 -12.89
C ASP A 319 -29.44 -2.03 -14.26
N SER A 320 -28.45 -1.56 -15.04
CA SER A 320 -28.02 -2.22 -16.29
C SER A 320 -27.22 -3.52 -16.07
N LEU A 321 -26.79 -3.79 -14.83
CA LEU A 321 -25.99 -4.94 -14.41
C LEU A 321 -26.67 -5.68 -13.23
N PRO A 322 -27.92 -6.16 -13.37
CA PRO A 322 -28.69 -6.69 -12.25
C PRO A 322 -28.09 -7.94 -11.60
N GLN A 323 -27.21 -8.66 -12.30
CA GLN A 323 -26.52 -9.85 -11.78
C GLN A 323 -25.28 -9.51 -10.93
N ASN A 324 -24.84 -8.24 -10.91
CA ASN A 324 -23.69 -7.81 -10.13
C ASN A 324 -24.12 -7.37 -8.73
N GLY A 325 -24.31 -8.35 -7.83
CA GLY A 325 -24.75 -8.11 -6.45
C GLY A 325 -23.86 -7.14 -5.68
N MET A 326 -22.54 -7.15 -5.91
CA MET A 326 -21.61 -6.22 -5.26
C MET A 326 -21.93 -4.76 -5.60
N LEU A 327 -22.21 -4.45 -6.87
CA LEU A 327 -22.56 -3.08 -7.27
C LEU A 327 -23.94 -2.67 -6.78
N GLN A 328 -24.89 -3.60 -6.76
CA GLN A 328 -26.22 -3.37 -6.19
C GLN A 328 -26.12 -3.04 -4.70
N ASP A 329 -25.32 -3.79 -3.95
CA ASP A 329 -25.10 -3.55 -2.52
C ASP A 329 -24.41 -2.20 -2.28
N ALA A 330 -23.41 -1.85 -3.08
CA ALA A 330 -22.70 -0.58 -3.01
C ALA A 330 -23.64 0.63 -3.19
N VAL A 331 -24.49 0.62 -4.24
CA VAL A 331 -25.50 1.66 -4.45
C VAL A 331 -26.56 1.66 -3.36
N GLY A 332 -26.95 0.47 -2.87
CA GLY A 332 -27.89 0.34 -1.76
C GLY A 332 -27.38 0.97 -0.46
N VAL A 333 -26.08 0.84 -0.17
CA VAL A 333 -25.44 1.55 0.96
C VAL A 333 -25.51 3.06 0.74
N PHE A 334 -25.09 3.55 -0.42
CA PHE A 334 -25.15 4.98 -0.76
C PHE A 334 -26.59 5.54 -0.60
N ALA A 335 -27.59 4.85 -1.14
CA ALA A 335 -28.98 5.27 -1.03
C ALA A 335 -29.47 5.33 0.44
N ARG A 336 -29.12 4.33 1.26
CA ARG A 336 -29.50 4.31 2.68
C ARG A 336 -28.82 5.43 3.47
N ASP A 337 -27.55 5.67 3.23
CA ASP A 337 -26.80 6.74 3.90
C ASP A 337 -27.43 8.11 3.59
N LEU A 338 -27.81 8.35 2.33
CA LEU A 338 -28.48 9.59 1.94
C LEU A 338 -29.89 9.74 2.56
N GLN A 339 -30.65 8.65 2.65
CA GLN A 339 -31.98 8.62 3.28
C GLN A 339 -31.93 8.90 4.78
N ASN A 340 -30.97 8.29 5.48
CA ASN A 340 -30.79 8.49 6.92
C ASN A 340 -30.50 9.97 7.23
N ARG A 341 -29.67 10.62 6.41
CA ARG A 341 -29.38 12.06 6.56
C ARG A 341 -30.61 12.94 6.32
N ALA A 342 -31.40 12.65 5.28
CA ALA A 342 -32.62 13.39 5.01
C ALA A 342 -33.66 13.28 6.14
N ALA A 343 -33.57 12.23 6.97
CA ALA A 343 -34.39 12.07 8.17
C ALA A 343 -33.84 12.85 9.37
N GLU A 344 -32.52 13.01 9.51
CA GLU A 344 -31.88 13.78 10.59
C GLU A 344 -32.08 15.30 10.47
N THR A 345 -32.30 15.81 9.26
CA THR A 345 -32.50 17.24 9.00
C THR A 345 -33.96 17.72 9.15
N ARG A 346 -34.89 16.84 9.53
CA ARG A 346 -36.33 17.14 9.69
C ARG A 346 -36.73 17.29 11.15
#